data_AF-A0A319DLT3-F1
#
_entry.id   AF-A0A319DLT3-F1
#
_cell.length_a   1.000
_cell.length_b   1.000
_cell.length_c   1.000
_cell.angle_alpha   90.00
_cell.angle_beta   90.00
_cell.angle_gamma   90.00
#
_symmetry.space_group_name_H-M   'P 1'
#
loop_
_entity.id
_entity.type
_entity.pdbx_description
1 polymer ?
#
loop_
_entity_poly.entity_id
_entity_poly.type
_entity_poly.pdbx_seq_one_letter_code
_entity_poly.pdbx_strand_id
1 'polypeptide(L)'
;SPKQQHKSSVEKKSLRQKRDRRRSCLEKKSLEYSEICGADVCLGIRIRQSGKVFIFSADASGFWPFLSSQPSPYYPPPVERNGKKQLKSGRAWYNLLIS
;
A
#
# COMPACT_ATOMS: atom_id res chain seq x y z
N SER A 1 -36.59 8.31 -7.58
CA SER A 1 -36.15 9.00 -6.35
C SER A 1 -34.63 9.04 -6.24
N PRO A 2 -33.98 10.23 -6.22
CA PRO A 2 -32.51 10.36 -6.29
C PRO A 2 -31.76 10.06 -4.98
N LYS A 3 -32.47 9.98 -3.84
CA LYS A 3 -31.86 9.95 -2.49
C LYS A 3 -31.15 8.63 -2.14
N GLN A 4 -31.40 7.53 -2.85
CA GLN A 4 -30.80 6.21 -2.56
C GLN A 4 -29.44 5.99 -3.25
N GLN A 5 -29.21 6.55 -4.44
CA GLN A 5 -27.95 6.33 -5.18
C GLN A 5 -26.76 7.03 -4.51
N HIS A 6 -26.96 8.22 -3.96
CA HIS A 6 -25.89 9.03 -3.38
C HIS A 6 -25.28 8.37 -2.11
N LYS A 7 -26.12 7.78 -1.25
CA LYS A 7 -25.70 7.13 0.01
C LYS A 7 -24.77 5.93 -0.25
N SER A 8 -25.13 5.09 -1.21
CA SER A 8 -24.32 3.92 -1.60
C SER A 8 -22.93 4.29 -2.15
N SER A 9 -22.80 5.45 -2.79
CA SER A 9 -21.53 5.92 -3.38
C SER A 9 -20.55 6.41 -2.31
N VAL A 10 -21.06 7.06 -1.26
CA VAL A 10 -20.28 7.59 -0.13
C VAL A 10 -19.74 6.45 0.74
N GLU A 11 -20.56 5.42 1.00
CA GLU A 11 -20.15 4.22 1.73
C GLU A 11 -19.05 3.44 0.99
N LYS A 12 -19.16 3.30 -0.33
CA LYS A 12 -18.10 2.68 -1.16
C LYS A 12 -16.79 3.48 -1.11
N LYS A 13 -16.88 4.82 -1.14
CA LYS A 13 -15.71 5.70 -1.02
C LYS A 13 -15.06 5.58 0.36
N SER A 14 -15.83 5.53 1.44
CA SER A 14 -15.30 5.41 2.81
C SER A 14 -14.60 4.06 3.04
N LEU A 15 -15.16 2.97 2.50
CA LEU A 15 -14.54 1.64 2.55
C LEU A 15 -13.22 1.60 1.77
N ARG A 16 -13.18 2.22 0.58
CA ARG A 16 -11.94 2.34 -0.21
C ARG A 16 -10.86 3.10 0.57
N GLN A 17 -11.21 4.25 1.17
CA GLN A 17 -10.27 5.04 1.97
C GLN A 17 -9.76 4.27 3.19
N LYS A 18 -10.65 3.59 3.92
CA LYS A 18 -10.28 2.76 5.08
C LYS A 18 -9.32 1.63 4.68
N ARG A 19 -9.59 0.97 3.55
CA ARG A 19 -8.72 -0.07 2.99
C ARG A 19 -7.35 0.49 2.62
N ASP A 20 -7.31 1.59 1.89
CA ASP A 20 -6.06 2.22 1.44
C ASP A 20 -5.22 2.68 2.64
N ARG A 21 -5.84 3.25 3.69
CA ARG A 21 -5.18 3.61 4.95
C ARG A 21 -4.57 2.41 5.67
N ARG A 22 -5.32 1.30 5.76
CA ARG A 22 -4.84 0.06 6.39
C ARG A 22 -3.67 -0.54 5.62
N ARG A 23 -3.73 -0.58 4.28
CA ARG A 23 -2.64 -1.05 3.44
C ARG A 23 -1.36 -0.22 3.69
N SER A 24 -1.47 1.11 3.64
CA SER A 24 -0.32 1.98 3.89
C SER A 24 0.23 1.86 5.32
N CYS A 25 -0.62 1.61 6.32
CA CYS A 25 -0.16 1.37 7.69
C CYS A 25 0.61 0.04 7.81
N LEU A 26 0.15 -1.00 7.10
CA LEU A 26 0.84 -2.29 7.06
C LEU A 26 2.20 -2.17 6.38
N GLU A 27 2.28 -1.51 5.21
CA GLU A 27 3.55 -1.21 4.53
C GLU A 27 4.55 -0.49 5.47
N LYS A 28 4.07 0.52 6.22
CA LYS A 28 4.90 1.24 7.20
C LYS A 28 5.43 0.36 8.32
N LYS A 29 4.57 -0.47 8.91
CA LYS A 29 4.97 -1.39 9.99
C LYS A 29 5.95 -2.44 9.50
N SER A 30 5.78 -2.94 8.28
CA SER A 30 6.72 -3.86 7.65
C SER A 30 8.10 -3.21 7.46
N LEU A 31 8.14 -1.94 7.03
CA LEU A 31 9.40 -1.18 6.95
C LEU A 31 10.04 -0.97 8.32
N GLU A 32 9.27 -0.50 9.29
CA GLU A 32 9.75 -0.25 10.66
C GLU A 32 10.33 -1.52 11.30
N TYR A 33 9.66 -2.66 11.12
CA TYR A 33 10.18 -3.95 11.59
C TYR A 33 11.49 -4.35 10.90
N SER A 34 11.57 -4.16 9.58
CA SER A 34 12.79 -4.40 8.80
C SER A 34 13.96 -3.57 9.35
N GLU A 35 13.73 -2.28 9.64
CA GLU A 35 14.74 -1.37 10.18
C GLU A 35 15.14 -1.72 11.62
N ILE A 36 14.18 -2.01 12.51
CA ILE A 36 14.45 -2.31 13.93
C ILE A 36 15.18 -3.65 14.08
N CYS A 37 14.79 -4.65 13.30
CA CYS A 37 15.28 -6.02 13.45
C CYS A 37 16.38 -6.39 12.44
N GLY A 38 16.72 -5.50 11.50
CA GLY A 38 17.64 -5.83 10.41
C GLY A 38 17.13 -6.98 9.53
N ALA A 39 15.82 -7.06 9.33
CA ALA A 39 15.17 -8.17 8.63
C ALA A 39 14.80 -7.76 7.20
N ASP A 40 15.00 -8.65 6.21
CA ASP A 40 14.45 -8.46 4.87
C ASP A 40 12.97 -8.86 4.84
N VAL A 41 12.09 -7.91 4.53
CA VAL A 41 10.64 -8.10 4.58
C VAL A 41 10.03 -7.91 3.18
N CYS A 42 9.18 -8.84 2.76
CA CYS A 42 8.32 -8.68 1.59
C CYS A 42 6.84 -8.92 1.95
N LEU A 43 5.95 -8.13 1.35
CA LEU A 43 4.51 -8.15 1.57
C LEU A 43 3.75 -8.17 0.25
N GLY A 44 3.03 -9.27 -0.01
CA GLY A 44 2.09 -9.40 -1.12
C GLY A 44 0.64 -9.25 -0.66
N ILE A 45 -0.14 -8.38 -1.30
CA ILE A 45 -1.55 -8.13 -0.96
C ILE A 45 -2.43 -8.26 -2.19
N ARG A 46 -3.31 -9.25 -2.21
CA ARG A 46 -4.35 -9.40 -3.26
C ARG A 46 -5.70 -8.91 -2.76
N ILE A 47 -6.26 -7.90 -3.43
CA ILE A 47 -7.65 -7.49 -3.24
C ILE A 47 -8.54 -8.42 -4.04
N ARG A 48 -9.07 -9.46 -3.37
CA ARG A 48 -9.90 -10.51 -4.00
C ARG A 48 -10.98 -9.97 -4.91
N GLN A 49 -11.71 -8.94 -4.48
CA GLN A 49 -12.81 -8.36 -5.24
C GLN A 49 -12.38 -7.72 -6.57
N SER A 50 -11.18 -7.14 -6.63
CA SER A 50 -10.72 -6.41 -7.82
C SER A 50 -9.58 -7.11 -8.58
N GLY A 51 -9.11 -8.27 -8.10
CA GLY A 51 -7.91 -8.94 -8.61
C GLY A 51 -6.59 -8.23 -8.30
N LYS A 52 -6.61 -6.91 -8.09
CA LYS A 52 -5.42 -6.07 -7.85
C LYS A 52 -4.47 -6.65 -6.81
N VAL A 53 -3.21 -6.77 -7.20
CA VAL A 53 -2.11 -7.20 -6.34
C VAL A 53 -1.23 -5.99 -6.02
N PHE A 54 -0.78 -5.88 -4.77
CA PHE A 54 0.24 -4.93 -4.33
C PHE A 54 1.42 -5.72 -3.80
N ILE A 55 2.63 -5.31 -4.16
CA ILE A 55 3.87 -5.90 -3.67
C ILE A 55 4.65 -4.79 -3.01
N PHE A 56 5.07 -5.02 -1.78
CA PHE A 56 5.94 -4.13 -1.02
C PHE A 56 7.18 -4.89 -0.58
N SER A 57 8.35 -4.33 -0.85
CA SER A 57 9.64 -4.91 -0.42
C SER A 57 10.43 -3.90 0.39
N ALA A 58 10.84 -4.32 1.58
CA ALA A 58 11.82 -3.68 2.45
C ALA A 58 12.96 -4.68 2.66
N ASP A 59 13.73 -4.90 1.60
CA ASP A 59 14.88 -5.78 1.57
C ASP A 59 16.12 -4.99 1.13
N ALA A 60 17.07 -4.84 2.04
CA ALA A 60 18.33 -4.15 1.72
C ALA A 60 19.24 -5.05 0.87
N SER A 61 19.12 -6.37 1.05
CA SER A 61 19.90 -7.39 0.35
C SER A 61 19.39 -7.68 -1.07
N GLY A 62 18.18 -7.26 -1.40
CA GLY A 62 17.51 -7.68 -2.64
C GLY A 62 17.26 -9.19 -2.69
N PHE A 63 17.06 -9.85 -1.53
CA PHE A 63 16.83 -11.29 -1.41
C PHE A 63 15.54 -11.78 -2.07
N TRP A 64 14.58 -10.89 -2.33
CA TRP A 64 13.30 -11.24 -2.95
C TRP A 64 13.16 -10.79 -4.43
N PRO A 65 14.17 -10.98 -5.31
CA PRO A 65 14.13 -10.41 -6.66
C PRO A 65 13.10 -11.12 -7.55
N PHE A 66 12.74 -12.36 -7.22
CA PHE A 66 11.75 -13.13 -7.99
C PHE A 66 10.32 -12.62 -7.79
N LEU A 67 10.03 -11.88 -6.71
CA LEU A 67 8.67 -11.39 -6.47
C LEU A 67 8.29 -10.22 -7.39
N SER A 68 9.26 -9.46 -7.89
CA SER A 68 9.07 -8.41 -8.90
C SER A 68 9.31 -8.87 -10.34
N SER A 69 9.99 -10.02 -10.54
CA SER A 69 10.44 -10.46 -11.87
C SER A 69 9.56 -11.54 -12.52
N GLN A 70 8.60 -12.12 -11.80
CA GLN A 70 7.70 -13.10 -12.40
C GLN A 70 6.71 -12.41 -13.36
N PRO A 71 6.55 -12.89 -14.61
CA PRO A 71 5.49 -12.41 -15.50
C PRO A 71 4.15 -12.63 -14.80
N SER A 72 3.54 -11.55 -14.32
CA SER A 72 2.39 -11.66 -13.43
C SER A 72 1.22 -12.29 -14.19
N PRO A 73 0.69 -13.44 -13.74
CA PRO A 73 -0.56 -13.97 -14.29
C PRO A 73 -1.78 -13.11 -13.90
N TYR A 74 -1.57 -12.05 -13.09
CA TYR A 74 -2.62 -11.23 -12.53
C TYR A 74 -2.85 -9.98 -13.37
N TYR A 75 -4.08 -9.82 -13.85
CA TYR A 75 -4.56 -8.60 -14.49
C TYR A 75 -5.46 -7.79 -13.52
N PRO A 76 -5.28 -6.46 -13.40
CA PRO A 76 -4.17 -5.66 -13.95
C PRO A 76 -2.83 -5.94 -13.25
N PRO A 77 -1.69 -5.52 -13.85
CA PRO A 77 -0.36 -5.74 -13.29
C PRO A 77 -0.24 -5.32 -11.81
N PRO A 78 0.52 -6.06 -10.99
CA PRO A 78 0.77 -5.69 -9.60
C PRO A 78 1.35 -4.28 -9.46
N VAL A 79 0.96 -3.57 -8.41
CA VAL A 79 1.56 -2.29 -8.05
C VAL A 79 2.70 -2.54 -7.08
N GLU A 80 3.92 -2.29 -7.54
CA GLU A 80 5.14 -2.47 -6.75
C GLU A 80 5.51 -1.19 -5.98
N ARG A 81 6.00 -1.38 -4.75
CA ARG A 81 6.63 -0.33 -3.96
C ARG A 81 7.84 -0.88 -3.23
N ASN A 82 8.91 -0.12 -3.28
CA ASN A 82 10.13 -0.34 -2.52
C ASN A 82 10.14 0.60 -1.31
N GLY A 83 10.65 0.11 -0.18
CA GLY A 83 10.76 0.85 1.08
C GLY A 83 11.72 2.04 1.05
N LYS A 84 12.42 2.29 -0.07
CA LYS A 84 13.22 3.50 -0.25
C LYS A 84 12.31 4.70 -0.01
N LYS A 85 12.70 5.60 0.90
CA LYS A 85 11.99 6.85 1.18
C LYS A 85 11.67 7.55 -0.15
N GLN A 86 10.46 7.37 -0.68
CA GLN A 86 9.95 8.27 -1.69
C GLN A 86 9.83 9.61 -0.97
N LEU A 87 10.82 10.48 -1.17
CA LEU A 87 10.67 11.92 -0.99
C LEU A 87 9.41 12.29 -1.75
N LYS A 88 8.32 12.48 -1.00
CA LYS A 88 7.07 12.98 -1.53
C LYS A 88 7.32 14.42 -1.96
N SER A 89 7.77 14.64 -3.19
CA SER A 89 7.55 15.91 -3.85
C SER A 89 6.03 16.07 -3.98
N GLY A 90 5.46 17.01 -3.23
CA GLY A 90 4.06 17.40 -3.37
C GLY A 90 3.12 16.88 -2.28
N ARG A 91 3.29 17.41 -1.06
CA ARG A 91 2.25 18.11 -0.28
C ARG A 91 2.65 18.16 1.19
N ALA A 92 3.32 19.26 1.55
CA ALA A 92 3.39 19.74 2.92
C ALA A 92 2.00 20.18 3.36
N TRP A 93 1.28 19.33 4.09
CA TRP A 93 0.12 19.75 4.89
C TRP A 93 0.06 18.89 6.14
N TYR A 94 0.01 19.58 7.29
CA TYR A 94 -0.12 19.10 8.66
C TYR A 94 1.16 18.61 9.34
N ASN A 95 1.98 19.58 9.76
CA ASN A 95 2.69 19.56 11.04
C ASN A 95 2.88 21.01 11.50
N LEU A 96 1.83 21.61 12.08
CA LEU A 96 1.96 22.66 13.08
C LEU A 96 0.66 22.72 13.89
N LEU A 97 0.49 21.76 14.79
CA LEU A 97 -0.50 21.78 15.87
C LEU A 97 -0.20 20.56 16.75
N ILE A 98 0.92 20.60 17.48
CA ILE A 98 1.07 20.29 18.90
C ILE A 98 2.44 20.86 19.31
N SER A 99 2.43 22.08 19.83
CA SER A 99 3.24 22.59 20.93
C SER A 99 2.58 23.85 21.45
#